data_AF-T1CG80-F1
#
_entry.id   AF-T1CG80-F1
#
_cell.length_a   1.000
_cell.length_b   1.000
_cell.length_c   1.000
_cell.angle_alpha   90.00
_cell.angle_beta   90.00
_cell.angle_gamma   90.00
#
_symmetry.space_group_name_H-M   'P 1'
#
loop_
_entity.id
_entity.type
_entity.pdbx_description
1 polymer ?
#
loop_
_entity_poly.entity_id
_entity_poly.type
_entity_poly.pdbx_seq_one_letter_code
_entity_poly.pdbx_strand_id
1 'polypeptide(L)'
;ESDLLELERICRAKHQVDTSNSSAIQCVHITQSHLPLAPGAAESVSLVSVGDFKNVNRLPPGQTIPLGAEIGLTVIYGENGAGKSGYARVIKKACRARGVQPIIRPNAFASAVAAKASADIVFKVGGAEVPVKWIDGVSADPRLANVFVFDASSAGHYVSEDSAAAFTPYGLDVLPTLSKVCDAIDERLKNDIAKKQSSITGAIANWKYDPNTQVGKLIQGLSATTKEADINTHTGLDEKQTQRLQDLRETLKADPPQKAKETRAAAARLDSFAKKMLAWQLI
;
A
#
# COMPACT_ATOMS: atom_id res chain seq x y z
N GLU A 1 4.37 -10.60 1.64
CA GLU A 1 4.90 -9.34 2.23
C GLU A 1 4.91 -8.19 1.21
N SER A 2 5.38 -8.41 -0.04
CA SER A 2 5.31 -7.42 -1.13
C SER A 2 3.88 -6.89 -1.36
N ASP A 3 2.89 -7.77 -1.48
CA ASP A 3 1.51 -7.38 -1.78
C ASP A 3 0.89 -6.50 -0.68
N LEU A 4 1.22 -6.77 0.59
CA LEU A 4 0.72 -5.98 1.72
C LEU A 4 1.29 -4.56 1.71
N LEU A 5 2.57 -4.41 1.34
CA LEU A 5 3.21 -3.11 1.19
C LEU A 5 2.61 -2.33 0.01
N GLU A 6 2.29 -2.99 -1.10
CA GLU A 6 1.63 -2.36 -2.24
C GLU A 6 0.22 -1.86 -1.87
N LEU A 7 -0.56 -2.69 -1.18
CA LEU A 7 -1.90 -2.31 -0.70
C LEU A 7 -1.85 -1.14 0.28
N GLU A 8 -0.90 -1.14 1.21
CA GLU A 8 -0.68 -0.03 2.12
C GLU A 8 -0.33 1.27 1.38
N ARG A 9 0.54 1.19 0.36
CA ARG A 9 0.88 2.35 -0.50
C ARG A 9 -0.33 2.89 -1.24
N ILE A 10 -1.18 2.02 -1.78
CA ILE A 10 -2.46 2.41 -2.41
C ILE A 10 -3.34 3.18 -1.42
N CYS A 11 -3.49 2.69 -0.19
CA CYS A 11 -4.25 3.38 0.86
C CYS A 11 -3.67 4.77 1.17
N ARG A 12 -2.35 4.88 1.33
CA ARG A 12 -1.67 6.16 1.60
C ARG A 12 -1.77 7.16 0.45
N ALA A 13 -1.65 6.68 -0.79
CA ALA A 13 -1.74 7.51 -1.99
C ALA A 13 -3.13 8.16 -2.13
N LYS A 14 -4.21 7.42 -1.80
CA LYS A 14 -5.58 7.97 -1.77
C LYS A 14 -5.73 9.17 -0.83
N HIS A 15 -4.95 9.19 0.25
CA HIS A 15 -4.94 10.28 1.24
C HIS A 15 -3.80 11.29 1.04
N GLN A 16 -3.02 11.18 -0.04
CA GLN A 16 -1.85 12.04 -0.32
C GLN A 16 -0.78 12.00 0.78
N VAL A 17 -0.65 10.87 1.49
CA VAL A 17 0.33 10.66 2.58
C VAL A 17 1.38 9.61 2.20
N ASP A 18 1.45 9.20 0.93
CA ASP A 18 2.52 8.34 0.46
C ASP A 18 3.81 9.15 0.37
N THR A 19 4.78 8.80 1.21
CA THR A 19 6.10 9.44 1.28
C THR A 19 7.13 8.75 0.38
N SER A 20 6.73 7.73 -0.38
CA SER A 20 7.64 7.03 -1.29
C SER A 20 7.83 7.82 -2.59
N ASN A 21 9.09 8.01 -3.02
CA ASN A 21 9.44 8.65 -4.29
C ASN A 21 9.20 7.74 -5.52
N SER A 22 8.39 6.69 -5.35
CA SER A 22 8.14 5.68 -6.36
C SER A 22 6.87 6.01 -7.14
N SER A 23 6.78 5.52 -8.38
CA SER A 23 5.59 5.70 -9.21
C SER A 23 4.31 5.20 -8.51
N ALA A 24 3.20 5.87 -8.83
CA ALA A 24 1.87 5.50 -8.34
C ALA A 24 1.52 4.07 -8.80
N ILE A 25 1.10 3.24 -7.85
CA ILE A 25 0.67 1.87 -8.14
C ILE A 25 -0.71 1.94 -8.82
N GLN A 26 -0.84 1.35 -10.01
CA GLN A 26 -2.14 1.22 -10.66
C GLN A 26 -2.94 0.08 -10.03
N CYS A 27 -4.11 0.41 -9.48
CA CYS A 27 -5.04 -0.58 -8.97
C CYS A 27 -5.74 -1.31 -10.13
N VAL A 28 -5.61 -2.63 -10.17
CA VAL A 28 -6.44 -3.47 -11.04
C VAL A 28 -7.63 -3.96 -10.22
N HIS A 29 -8.81 -3.44 -10.54
CA HIS A 29 -10.04 -3.81 -9.84
C HIS A 29 -10.48 -5.25 -10.17
N ILE A 30 -11.18 -5.88 -9.22
CA ILE A 30 -11.87 -7.13 -9.50
C ILE A 30 -13.00 -6.84 -10.50
N THR A 31 -13.02 -7.55 -11.63
CA THR A 31 -14.03 -7.43 -12.68
C THR A 31 -14.81 -8.74 -12.80
N GLN A 32 -15.91 -8.73 -13.56
CA GLN A 32 -16.72 -9.93 -13.80
C GLN A 32 -15.92 -11.07 -14.44
N SER A 33 -14.86 -10.77 -15.20
CA SER A 33 -13.96 -11.80 -15.77
C SER A 33 -13.11 -12.51 -14.73
N HIS A 34 -12.97 -11.98 -13.52
CA HIS A 34 -12.27 -12.63 -12.41
C HIS A 34 -13.19 -13.54 -11.59
N LEU A 35 -14.50 -13.36 -11.73
CA LEU A 35 -15.52 -14.21 -11.10
C LEU A 35 -15.87 -15.35 -12.07
N PRO A 36 -16.17 -16.55 -11.54
CA PRO A 36 -16.77 -17.56 -12.40
C PRO A 36 -18.09 -17.00 -12.91
N LEU A 37 -18.33 -17.12 -14.23
CA LEU A 37 -19.71 -17.06 -14.71
C LEU A 37 -20.43 -18.16 -13.96
N ALA A 38 -21.43 -17.79 -13.14
CA ALA A 38 -22.34 -18.77 -12.58
C ALA A 38 -22.78 -19.64 -13.76
N PRO A 39 -22.54 -20.97 -13.75
CA PRO A 39 -23.28 -21.80 -14.66
C PRO A 39 -24.73 -21.46 -14.35
N GLY A 40 -25.47 -20.94 -15.34
CA GLY A 40 -26.92 -21.05 -15.26
C GLY A 40 -27.19 -22.48 -14.83
N ALA A 41 -28.04 -22.67 -13.82
CA ALA A 41 -28.09 -23.85 -12.94
C ALA A 41 -28.27 -25.25 -13.62
N ALA A 42 -28.15 -25.36 -14.94
CA ALA A 42 -28.41 -26.54 -15.75
C ALA A 42 -27.24 -27.02 -16.64
N GLU A 43 -26.17 -26.26 -16.90
CA GLU A 43 -25.21 -26.65 -17.96
C GLU A 43 -23.80 -26.94 -17.42
N SER A 44 -23.42 -28.22 -17.45
CA SER A 44 -22.07 -28.68 -17.14
C SER A 44 -21.08 -28.27 -18.24
N VAL A 45 -19.86 -27.92 -17.83
CA VAL A 45 -18.73 -27.61 -18.73
C VAL A 45 -17.67 -28.70 -18.61
N SER A 46 -17.30 -29.33 -19.71
CA SER A 46 -16.25 -30.36 -19.76
C SER A 46 -15.27 -30.11 -20.92
N LEU A 47 -13.98 -30.36 -20.69
CA LEU A 47 -12.96 -30.17 -21.72
C LEU A 47 -12.94 -31.40 -22.64
N VAL A 48 -13.03 -31.20 -23.95
CA VAL A 48 -13.06 -32.28 -24.96
C VAL A 48 -11.68 -32.50 -25.57
N SER A 49 -11.00 -31.43 -25.96
CA SER A 49 -9.66 -31.51 -26.55
C SER A 49 -8.88 -30.21 -26.42
N VAL A 50 -7.56 -30.32 -26.51
CA VAL A 50 -6.65 -29.19 -26.64
C VAL A 50 -5.63 -29.50 -27.73
N GLY A 51 -5.42 -28.58 -28.66
CA GLY A 51 -4.54 -28.79 -29.80
C GLY A 51 -3.99 -27.52 -30.41
N ASP A 52 -3.40 -27.68 -31.60
CA ASP A 52 -2.73 -26.63 -32.39
C ASP A 52 -1.84 -25.71 -31.54
N PHE A 53 -1.01 -26.31 -30.68
CA PHE A 53 -0.14 -25.57 -29.79
C PHE A 53 0.91 -24.78 -30.60
N LYS A 54 0.96 -23.47 -30.38
CA LYS A 54 1.95 -22.58 -30.99
C LYS A 54 2.72 -21.84 -29.91
N ASN A 55 4.04 -21.80 -30.05
CA ASN A 55 4.97 -21.17 -29.09
C ASN A 55 4.86 -21.74 -27.65
N VAL A 56 4.50 -23.03 -27.52
CA VAL A 56 4.44 -23.75 -26.23
C VAL A 56 5.56 -24.78 -26.19
N ASN A 57 6.70 -24.42 -25.59
CA ASN A 57 7.94 -25.21 -25.57
C ASN A 57 8.30 -25.72 -26.99
N ARG A 58 8.72 -26.99 -27.12
CA ARG A 58 8.99 -27.67 -28.39
C ARG A 58 7.85 -28.63 -28.77
N LEU A 59 6.60 -28.23 -28.52
CA LEU A 59 5.44 -29.02 -28.97
C LEU A 59 5.30 -28.92 -30.50
N PRO A 60 5.12 -30.04 -31.21
CA PRO A 60 4.88 -30.02 -32.65
C PRO A 60 3.56 -29.31 -32.97
N PRO A 61 3.50 -28.48 -34.03
CA PRO A 61 2.27 -27.84 -34.47
C PRO A 61 1.26 -28.88 -34.98
N GLY A 62 -0.03 -28.54 -34.94
CA GLY A 62 -1.10 -29.41 -35.46
C GLY A 62 -1.41 -30.66 -34.63
N GLN A 63 -0.76 -30.87 -33.48
CA GLN A 63 -1.14 -31.94 -32.55
C GLN A 63 -2.38 -31.55 -31.76
N THR A 64 -3.30 -32.50 -31.62
CA THR A 64 -4.50 -32.38 -30.79
C THR A 64 -4.58 -33.55 -29.83
N ILE A 65 -4.81 -33.24 -28.55
CA ILE A 65 -4.98 -34.22 -27.49
C ILE A 65 -6.47 -34.32 -27.16
N PRO A 66 -7.12 -35.46 -27.45
CA PRO A 66 -8.46 -35.73 -26.96
C PRO A 66 -8.41 -36.00 -25.45
N LEU A 67 -9.26 -35.32 -24.68
CA LEU A 67 -9.47 -35.58 -23.25
C LEU A 67 -10.71 -36.42 -22.97
N GLY A 68 -11.44 -36.82 -24.02
CA GLY A 68 -12.67 -37.59 -23.93
C GLY A 68 -13.90 -36.69 -23.96
N ALA A 69 -14.91 -37.10 -24.72
CA ALA A 69 -16.16 -36.35 -24.86
C ALA A 69 -17.16 -36.62 -23.72
N GLU A 70 -16.91 -37.68 -22.94
CA GLU A 70 -17.75 -38.18 -21.85
C GLU A 70 -16.99 -38.13 -20.52
N ILE A 71 -17.72 -38.22 -19.41
CA ILE A 71 -17.12 -38.27 -18.06
C ILE A 71 -16.27 -39.54 -17.95
N GLY A 72 -14.97 -39.37 -17.68
CA GLY A 72 -14.03 -40.47 -17.59
C GLY A 72 -12.66 -40.05 -17.09
N LEU A 73 -11.75 -41.02 -17.05
CA LEU A 73 -10.36 -40.81 -16.68
C LEU A 73 -9.48 -40.81 -17.94
N THR A 74 -8.84 -39.68 -18.23
CA THR A 74 -7.85 -39.58 -19.31
C THR A 74 -6.45 -39.58 -18.74
N VAL A 75 -5.65 -40.57 -19.13
CA VAL A 75 -4.26 -40.71 -18.70
C VAL A 75 -3.32 -40.34 -19.84
N ILE A 76 -2.57 -39.23 -19.67
CA ILE A 76 -1.54 -38.80 -20.61
C ILE A 76 -0.17 -39.21 -20.04
N TYR A 77 0.47 -40.18 -20.67
CA TYR A 77 1.79 -40.68 -20.27
C TYR A 77 2.78 -40.62 -21.43
N GLY A 78 4.07 -40.80 -21.14
CA GLY A 78 5.14 -40.73 -22.12
C GLY A 78 6.48 -40.43 -21.45
N GLU A 79 7.56 -40.41 -22.22
CA GLU A 79 8.91 -40.18 -21.70
C GLU A 79 9.12 -38.76 -21.15
N ASN A 80 10.17 -38.59 -20.34
CA ASN A 80 10.61 -37.28 -19.91
C ASN A 80 11.02 -36.45 -21.14
N GLY A 81 10.54 -35.21 -21.22
CA GLY A 81 10.77 -34.36 -22.38
C GLY A 81 9.72 -34.49 -23.50
N ALA A 82 8.77 -35.44 -23.42
CA ALA A 82 7.71 -35.61 -24.43
C ALA A 82 6.65 -34.47 -24.48
N GLY A 83 6.81 -33.41 -23.68
CA GLY A 83 5.93 -32.24 -23.72
C GLY A 83 4.69 -32.29 -22.81
N LYS A 84 4.49 -33.35 -22.02
CA LYS A 84 3.34 -33.52 -21.09
C LYS A 84 3.06 -32.29 -20.22
N SER A 85 4.09 -31.76 -19.57
CA SER A 85 3.96 -30.55 -18.75
C SER A 85 3.62 -29.30 -19.56
N GLY A 86 3.95 -29.27 -20.86
CA GLY A 86 3.57 -28.18 -21.77
C GLY A 86 2.05 -28.09 -21.94
N TYR A 87 1.39 -29.22 -22.20
CA TYR A 87 -0.08 -29.29 -22.29
C TYR A 87 -0.73 -28.85 -20.98
N ALA A 88 -0.25 -29.36 -19.85
CA ALA A 88 -0.78 -29.02 -18.53
C ALA A 88 -0.66 -27.51 -18.21
N ARG A 89 0.42 -26.85 -18.64
CA ARG A 89 0.58 -25.39 -18.42
C ARG A 89 -0.43 -24.58 -19.23
N VAL A 90 -0.71 -24.98 -20.47
CA VAL A 90 -1.74 -24.33 -21.29
C VAL A 90 -3.11 -24.52 -20.66
N ILE A 91 -3.47 -25.74 -20.27
CA ILE A 91 -4.74 -26.04 -19.60
C ILE A 91 -4.88 -25.22 -18.31
N LYS A 92 -3.82 -25.11 -17.50
CA LYS A 92 -3.83 -24.29 -16.28
C LYS A 92 -3.99 -22.79 -16.53
N LYS A 93 -3.46 -22.26 -17.63
CA LYS A 93 -3.60 -20.84 -18.00
C LYS A 93 -4.95 -20.54 -18.66
N ALA A 94 -5.50 -21.48 -19.41
CA ALA A 94 -6.76 -21.31 -20.12
C ALA A 94 -7.98 -21.57 -19.23
N CYS A 95 -7.86 -22.53 -18.30
CA CYS A 95 -8.87 -22.90 -17.33
C CYS A 95 -8.53 -22.34 -15.94
N ARG A 96 -9.28 -22.74 -14.91
CA ARG A 96 -9.10 -22.25 -13.55
C ARG A 96 -8.18 -23.14 -12.73
N ALA A 97 -7.01 -22.64 -12.36
CA ALA A 97 -6.04 -23.31 -11.48
C ALA A 97 -5.70 -22.43 -10.26
N ARG A 98 -5.55 -23.02 -9.06
CA ARG A 98 -5.09 -22.30 -7.85
C ARG A 98 -3.57 -22.30 -7.78
N GLY A 99 -2.99 -21.19 -7.34
CA GLY A 99 -1.54 -21.01 -7.19
C GLY A 99 -0.92 -20.15 -8.30
N VAL A 100 0.42 -20.13 -8.36
CA VAL A 100 1.17 -19.32 -9.31
C VAL A 100 0.90 -19.81 -10.74
N GLN A 101 0.44 -18.88 -11.59
CA GLN A 101 0.22 -19.16 -13.00
C GLN A 101 1.54 -19.59 -13.67
N PRO A 102 1.57 -20.75 -14.35
CA PRO A 102 2.82 -21.26 -14.89
C PRO A 102 3.32 -20.38 -16.03
N ILE A 103 4.63 -20.14 -16.09
CA ILE A 103 5.24 -19.45 -17.23
C ILE A 103 5.31 -20.43 -18.41
N ILE A 104 4.75 -20.04 -19.55
CA ILE A 104 4.87 -20.78 -20.81
C ILE A 104 6.05 -20.18 -21.56
N ARG A 105 7.06 -21.01 -21.82
CA ARG A 105 8.24 -20.62 -22.59
C ARG A 105 8.10 -21.12 -24.03
N PRO A 106 8.56 -20.37 -25.03
CA PRO A 106 8.60 -20.82 -26.41
C PRO A 106 9.70 -21.87 -26.63
N ASN A 107 9.84 -22.35 -27.87
CA ASN A 107 10.93 -23.26 -28.24
C ASN A 107 12.29 -22.57 -28.07
N ALA A 108 13.12 -23.07 -27.15
CA ALA A 108 14.44 -22.51 -26.87
C ALA A 108 15.42 -22.59 -28.05
N PHE A 109 15.14 -23.44 -29.04
CA PHE A 109 15.96 -23.61 -30.24
C PHE A 109 15.45 -22.80 -31.44
N ALA A 110 14.35 -22.07 -31.30
CA ALA A 110 13.83 -21.25 -32.40
C ALA A 110 14.65 -19.97 -32.54
N SER A 111 15.06 -19.65 -33.77
CA SER A 111 15.85 -18.44 -34.09
C SER A 111 15.02 -17.16 -34.16
N ALA A 112 13.70 -17.24 -34.04
CA ALA A 112 12.79 -16.11 -34.18
C ALA A 112 12.29 -15.59 -32.82
N VAL A 113 11.97 -14.29 -32.75
CA VAL A 113 11.23 -13.71 -31.63
C VAL A 113 9.88 -14.41 -31.53
N ALA A 114 9.66 -15.12 -30.44
CA ALA A 114 8.45 -15.92 -30.29
C ALA A 114 7.22 -15.03 -30.13
N ALA A 115 6.20 -15.27 -30.95
CA ALA A 115 4.87 -14.72 -30.71
C ALA A 115 4.28 -15.31 -29.42
N LYS A 116 3.17 -14.71 -28.94
CA LYS A 116 2.43 -15.22 -27.78
C LYS A 116 2.08 -16.70 -27.95
N ALA A 117 2.09 -17.45 -26.87
CA ALA A 117 1.63 -18.84 -26.88
C ALA A 117 0.14 -18.91 -27.21
N SER A 118 -0.27 -19.88 -28.00
CA SER A 118 -1.68 -20.12 -28.32
C SER A 118 -1.99 -21.60 -28.45
N ALA A 119 -3.27 -21.93 -28.29
CA ALA A 119 -3.80 -23.27 -28.49
C ALA A 119 -5.28 -23.19 -28.87
N ASP A 120 -5.75 -24.19 -29.59
CA ASP A 120 -7.16 -24.40 -29.85
C ASP A 120 -7.73 -25.32 -28.76
N ILE A 121 -8.84 -24.91 -28.14
CA ILE A 121 -9.50 -25.64 -27.06
C ILE A 121 -10.92 -25.93 -27.50
N VAL A 122 -11.35 -27.18 -27.35
CA VAL A 122 -12.75 -27.57 -27.54
C VAL A 122 -13.29 -28.02 -26.19
N PHE A 123 -14.41 -27.43 -25.77
CA PHE A 123 -15.14 -27.82 -24.56
C PHE A 123 -16.62 -27.97 -24.85
N LYS A 124 -17.33 -28.75 -24.04
CA LYS A 124 -18.78 -28.91 -24.11
C LYS A 124 -19.47 -27.97 -23.13
N VAL A 125 -20.62 -27.44 -23.53
CA VAL A 125 -21.57 -26.73 -22.67
C VAL A 125 -22.95 -27.30 -22.97
N GLY A 126 -23.61 -27.91 -21.97
CA GLY A 126 -24.92 -28.52 -22.19
C GLY A 126 -24.93 -29.61 -23.28
N GLY A 127 -23.79 -30.27 -23.50
CA GLY A 127 -23.59 -31.30 -24.53
C GLY A 127 -23.12 -30.78 -25.91
N ALA A 128 -23.21 -29.47 -26.19
CA ALA A 128 -22.75 -28.89 -27.45
C ALA A 128 -21.26 -28.52 -27.39
N GLU A 129 -20.50 -28.89 -28.42
CA GLU A 129 -19.08 -28.54 -28.54
C GLU A 129 -18.88 -27.08 -28.96
N VAL A 130 -17.96 -26.41 -28.27
CA VAL A 130 -17.60 -25.02 -28.47
C VAL A 130 -16.10 -24.95 -28.73
N PRO A 131 -15.66 -24.69 -29.97
CA PRO A 131 -14.27 -24.42 -30.27
C PRO A 131 -13.91 -22.98 -29.90
N VAL A 132 -12.80 -22.79 -29.17
CA VAL A 132 -12.25 -21.48 -28.84
C VAL A 132 -10.76 -21.45 -29.05
N LYS A 133 -10.26 -20.26 -29.40
CA LYS A 133 -8.83 -20.01 -29.51
C LYS A 133 -8.32 -19.33 -28.26
N TRP A 134 -7.38 -19.97 -27.57
CA TRP A 134 -6.70 -19.41 -26.41
C TRP A 134 -5.38 -18.75 -26.82
N ILE A 135 -5.09 -17.57 -26.27
CA ILE A 135 -3.86 -16.82 -26.50
C ILE A 135 -3.33 -16.30 -25.16
N ASP A 136 -2.04 -16.51 -24.89
CA ASP A 136 -1.42 -16.10 -23.63
C ASP A 136 -1.45 -14.59 -23.42
N GLY A 137 -1.87 -14.16 -22.22
CA GLY A 137 -2.06 -12.75 -21.87
C GLY A 137 -3.27 -12.09 -22.52
N VAL A 138 -4.19 -12.86 -23.11
CA VAL A 138 -5.52 -12.41 -23.52
C VAL A 138 -6.56 -13.14 -22.65
N SER A 139 -7.65 -12.47 -22.29
CA SER A 139 -8.73 -13.10 -21.53
C SER A 139 -9.26 -14.32 -22.28
N ALA A 140 -9.26 -15.47 -21.61
CA ALA A 140 -9.83 -16.71 -22.14
C ALA A 140 -11.36 -16.65 -22.19
N ASP A 141 -11.99 -17.61 -22.86
CA ASP A 141 -13.45 -17.76 -22.82
C ASP A 141 -13.90 -17.95 -21.37
N PRO A 142 -14.79 -17.08 -20.84
CA PRO A 142 -15.11 -17.10 -19.42
C PRO A 142 -15.85 -18.37 -18.98
N ARG A 143 -16.36 -19.20 -19.89
CA ARG A 143 -16.94 -20.52 -19.56
C ARG A 143 -15.87 -21.53 -19.12
N LEU A 144 -14.63 -21.40 -19.59
CA LEU A 144 -13.50 -22.24 -19.16
C LEU A 144 -13.16 -22.04 -17.67
N ALA A 145 -13.63 -20.96 -17.05
CA ALA A 145 -13.51 -20.75 -15.60
C ALA A 145 -14.26 -21.80 -14.77
N ASN A 146 -15.19 -22.56 -15.38
CA ASN A 146 -15.90 -23.67 -14.76
C ASN A 146 -15.12 -25.00 -14.78
N VAL A 147 -13.96 -25.05 -15.45
CA VAL A 147 -13.07 -26.21 -15.47
C VAL A 147 -11.95 -25.99 -14.45
N PHE A 148 -11.95 -26.80 -13.40
CA PHE A 148 -10.96 -26.73 -12.32
C PHE A 148 -9.79 -27.66 -12.59
N VAL A 149 -8.58 -27.10 -12.60
CA VAL A 149 -7.34 -27.84 -12.80
C VAL A 149 -6.63 -27.97 -11.46
N PHE A 150 -6.47 -29.22 -11.02
CA PHE A 150 -5.80 -29.54 -9.76
C PHE A 150 -4.41 -30.14 -10.02
N ASP A 151 -3.42 -29.73 -9.23
CA ASP A 151 -2.09 -30.34 -9.21
C ASP A 151 -1.46 -30.32 -7.81
N ALA A 152 -0.26 -30.90 -7.67
CA ALA A 152 0.45 -30.96 -6.41
C ALA A 152 0.78 -29.57 -5.82
N SER A 153 1.02 -28.55 -6.67
CA SER A 153 1.25 -27.19 -6.20
C SER A 153 -0.04 -26.52 -5.69
N SER A 154 -1.18 -26.80 -6.33
CA SER A 154 -2.49 -26.36 -5.86
C SER A 154 -2.91 -27.08 -4.59
N ALA A 155 -2.52 -28.35 -4.40
CA ALA A 155 -2.89 -29.19 -3.25
C ALA A 155 -2.51 -28.58 -1.90
N GLY A 156 -1.33 -27.96 -1.81
CA GLY A 156 -0.91 -27.25 -0.60
C GLY A 156 -1.93 -26.22 -0.13
N HIS A 157 -2.50 -25.45 -1.06
CA HIS A 157 -3.57 -24.49 -0.77
C HIS A 157 -4.91 -25.12 -0.38
N TYR A 158 -5.20 -26.36 -0.80
CA TYR A 158 -6.43 -27.06 -0.43
C TYR A 158 -6.36 -27.73 0.94
N VAL A 159 -5.15 -28.08 1.40
CA VAL A 159 -4.93 -28.84 2.65
C VAL A 159 -4.45 -27.94 3.79
N SER A 160 -3.77 -26.83 3.51
CA SER A 160 -3.11 -26.00 4.53
C SER A 160 -4.04 -25.09 5.35
N GLU A 161 -5.32 -24.98 5.01
CA GLU A 161 -6.29 -24.23 5.80
C GLU A 161 -7.13 -25.19 6.65
N ASP A 162 -6.64 -25.48 7.86
CA ASP A 162 -7.41 -26.12 8.91
C ASP A 162 -8.62 -25.23 9.27
N SER A 163 -9.73 -25.42 8.57
CA SER A 163 -11.05 -25.01 9.02
C SER A 163 -11.91 -26.26 9.06
N ALA A 164 -12.12 -26.78 10.28
CA ALA A 164 -13.07 -27.84 10.53
C ALA A 164 -14.43 -27.46 9.93
N ALA A 165 -14.86 -28.22 8.94
CA ALA A 165 -16.14 -28.10 8.22
C ALA A 165 -16.35 -26.81 7.41
N ALA A 166 -15.95 -26.81 6.14
CA ALA A 166 -16.79 -26.34 5.02
C ALA A 166 -16.03 -26.48 3.70
N PHE A 167 -16.67 -27.16 2.75
CA PHE A 167 -16.37 -27.00 1.33
C PHE A 167 -16.61 -25.52 0.97
N THR A 168 -15.60 -24.66 1.13
CA THR A 168 -15.71 -23.24 0.79
C THR A 168 -15.59 -23.13 -0.73
N PRO A 169 -16.64 -22.68 -1.44
CA PRO A 169 -16.58 -22.56 -2.88
C PRO A 169 -15.46 -21.58 -3.29
N TYR A 170 -14.70 -21.96 -4.30
CA TYR A 170 -13.53 -21.19 -4.75
C TYR A 170 -13.90 -19.73 -5.07
N GLY A 171 -13.16 -18.78 -4.51
CA GLY A 171 -13.40 -17.34 -4.65
C GLY A 171 -14.10 -16.72 -3.46
N LEU A 172 -14.67 -17.51 -2.53
CA LEU A 172 -15.21 -16.99 -1.28
C LEU A 172 -14.14 -16.80 -0.19
N ASP A 173 -12.96 -17.41 -0.36
CA ASP A 173 -11.76 -17.22 0.47
C ASP A 173 -11.16 -15.81 0.36
N VAL A 174 -11.54 -15.05 -0.68
CA VAL A 174 -11.16 -13.65 -0.86
C VAL A 174 -11.67 -12.76 0.28
N LEU A 175 -12.85 -13.04 0.84
CA LEU A 175 -13.44 -12.20 1.89
C LEU A 175 -12.71 -12.37 3.23
N PRO A 176 -12.46 -13.61 3.74
CA PRO A 176 -11.60 -13.82 4.90
C PRO A 176 -10.19 -13.26 4.70
N THR A 177 -9.62 -13.43 3.51
CA THR A 177 -8.26 -12.94 3.20
C THR A 177 -8.23 -11.42 3.21
N LEU A 178 -9.23 -10.76 2.62
CA LEU A 178 -9.37 -9.31 2.65
C LEU A 178 -9.49 -8.80 4.09
N SER A 179 -10.28 -9.46 4.94
CA SER A 179 -10.38 -9.10 6.36
C SER A 179 -9.01 -9.13 7.04
N LYS A 180 -8.28 -10.24 6.91
CA LYS A 180 -6.93 -10.39 7.51
C LYS A 180 -5.96 -9.32 7.01
N VAL A 181 -6.04 -8.97 5.72
CA VAL A 181 -5.20 -7.93 5.12
C VAL A 181 -5.56 -6.55 5.65
N CYS A 182 -6.85 -6.23 5.80
CA CYS A 182 -7.30 -4.98 6.42
C CYS A 182 -6.79 -4.85 7.86
N ASP A 183 -6.88 -5.92 8.65
CA ASP A 183 -6.40 -5.94 10.04
C ASP A 183 -4.88 -5.69 10.10
N ALA A 184 -4.11 -6.34 9.22
CA ALA A 184 -2.67 -6.15 9.15
C ALA A 184 -2.26 -4.73 8.71
N ILE A 185 -3.00 -4.10 7.79
CA ILE A 185 -2.76 -2.71 7.39
C ILE A 185 -3.11 -1.75 8.54
N ASP A 186 -4.24 -1.98 9.23
CA ASP A 186 -4.65 -1.17 10.39
C ASP A 186 -3.58 -1.20 11.50
N GLU A 187 -3.07 -2.39 11.85
CA GLU A 187 -2.01 -2.53 12.85
C GLU A 187 -0.74 -1.76 12.46
N ARG A 188 -0.32 -1.85 11.19
CA ARG A 188 0.85 -1.11 10.68
C ARG A 188 0.65 0.40 10.75
N LEU A 189 -0.50 0.90 10.33
CA LEU A 189 -0.82 2.33 10.39
C LEU A 189 -0.88 2.85 11.83
N LYS A 190 -1.47 2.08 12.75
CA LYS A 190 -1.47 2.41 14.19
C LYS A 190 -0.06 2.50 14.76
N ASN A 191 0.80 1.55 14.42
CA ASN A 191 2.19 1.55 14.85
C ASN A 191 2.96 2.78 14.32
N ASP A 192 2.73 3.16 13.07
CA ASP A 192 3.35 4.36 12.48
C ASP A 192 2.84 5.65 13.11
N ILE A 193 1.54 5.75 13.38
CA ILE A 193 0.96 6.89 14.12
C ILE A 193 1.59 6.98 15.51
N ALA A 194 1.69 5.87 16.24
CA ALA A 194 2.29 5.83 17.57
C ALA A 194 3.77 6.28 17.54
N LYS A 195 4.55 5.83 16.55
CA LYS A 195 5.95 6.27 16.35
C LYS A 195 6.03 7.77 16.11
N LYS A 196 5.20 8.32 15.20
CA LYS A 196 5.18 9.76 14.91
C LYS A 196 4.78 10.58 16.14
N GLN A 197 3.77 10.13 16.87
CA GLN A 197 3.33 10.78 18.11
C GLN A 197 4.43 10.78 19.18
N SER A 198 5.16 9.67 19.32
CA SER A 198 6.31 9.57 20.20
C SER A 198 7.42 10.54 19.79
N SER A 199 7.76 10.62 18.49
CA SER A 199 8.75 11.58 17.99
C SER A 199 8.34 13.04 18.22
N ILE A 200 7.08 13.39 17.99
CA ILE A 200 6.54 14.74 18.25
C ILE A 200 6.65 15.06 19.73
N THR A 201 6.16 14.16 20.60
CA THR A 201 6.19 14.34 22.05
C THR A 201 7.62 14.50 22.57
N GLY A 202 8.55 13.68 22.08
CA GLY A 202 9.97 13.78 22.41
C GLY A 202 10.61 15.09 21.95
N ALA A 203 10.26 15.58 20.76
CA ALA A 203 10.80 16.83 20.23
C ALA A 203 10.35 18.06 21.04
N ILE A 204 9.08 18.10 21.49
CA ILE A 204 8.52 19.24 22.22
C ILE A 204 8.78 19.20 23.73
N ALA A 205 9.11 18.04 24.30
CA ALA A 205 9.23 17.85 25.75
C ALA A 205 10.22 18.82 26.44
N ASN A 206 11.26 19.25 25.72
CA ASN A 206 12.31 20.11 26.25
C ASN A 206 12.20 21.58 25.80
N TRP A 207 11.12 21.97 25.12
CA TRP A 207 10.94 23.35 24.68
C TRP A 207 10.69 24.26 25.89
N LYS A 208 11.56 25.26 26.06
CA LYS A 208 11.40 26.29 27.09
C LYS A 208 10.87 27.56 26.43
N TYR A 209 9.64 27.93 26.76
CA TYR A 209 9.01 29.15 26.27
C TYR A 209 8.04 29.69 27.34
N ASP A 210 7.78 30.99 27.29
CA ASP A 210 6.75 31.62 28.11
C ASP A 210 5.40 31.56 27.37
N PRO A 211 4.37 30.88 27.91
CA PRO A 211 3.03 30.77 27.31
C PRO A 211 2.36 32.10 26.95
N ASN A 212 2.72 33.18 27.65
CA ASN A 212 2.07 34.47 27.47
C ASN A 212 2.63 35.27 26.28
N THR A 213 3.79 34.88 25.77
CA THR A 213 4.42 35.51 24.60
C THR A 213 3.71 35.14 23.30
N GLN A 214 3.81 35.98 22.26
CA GLN A 214 3.28 35.65 20.93
C GLN A 214 3.87 34.33 20.40
N VAL A 215 5.17 34.08 20.61
CA VAL A 215 5.83 32.83 20.25
C VAL A 215 5.28 31.65 21.05
N GLY A 216 5.04 31.81 22.35
CA GLY A 216 4.46 30.75 23.19
C GLY A 216 3.04 30.37 22.78
N LYS A 217 2.20 31.35 22.45
CA LYS A 217 0.85 31.11 21.92
C LYS A 217 0.89 30.42 20.55
N LEU A 218 1.83 30.81 19.68
CA LEU A 218 2.03 30.15 18.39
C LEU A 218 2.45 28.69 18.55
N ILE A 219 3.42 28.41 19.44
CA ILE A 219 3.90 27.06 19.75
C ILE A 219 2.76 26.17 20.26
N GLN A 220 1.90 26.68 21.15
CA GLN A 220 0.75 25.93 21.67
C GLN A 220 -0.35 25.69 20.62
N GLY A 221 -0.43 26.53 19.60
CA GLY A 221 -1.39 26.43 18.50
C GLY A 221 -0.89 25.69 17.26
N LEU A 222 0.35 25.16 17.28
CA LEU A 222 0.93 24.46 16.13
C LEU A 222 0.05 23.27 15.71
N SER A 223 -0.33 23.27 14.45
CA SER A 223 -1.21 22.27 13.86
C SER A 223 -0.92 22.10 12.38
N ALA A 224 -1.54 21.09 11.75
CA ALA A 224 -1.37 20.80 10.33
C ALA A 224 -1.77 21.94 9.39
N THR A 225 -2.51 22.95 9.88
CA THR A 225 -2.95 24.13 9.10
C THR A 225 -2.05 25.35 9.29
N THR A 226 -1.04 25.28 10.17
CA THR A 226 -0.14 26.40 10.44
C THR A 226 0.75 26.63 9.21
N LYS A 227 0.76 27.86 8.69
CA LYS A 227 1.57 28.21 7.51
C LYS A 227 2.99 28.54 7.93
N GLU A 228 3.94 28.18 7.09
CA GLU A 228 5.36 28.48 7.29
C GLU A 228 5.63 29.99 7.41
N ALA A 229 4.88 30.81 6.67
CA ALA A 229 4.97 32.27 6.75
C ALA A 229 4.65 32.80 8.16
N ASP A 230 3.64 32.24 8.85
CA ASP A 230 3.24 32.67 10.18
C ASP A 230 4.32 32.32 11.22
N ILE A 231 5.03 31.21 11.02
CA ILE A 231 6.19 30.83 11.81
C ILE A 231 7.33 31.81 11.56
N ASN A 232 7.67 32.05 10.30
CA ASN A 232 8.80 32.90 9.90
C ASN A 232 8.65 34.36 10.37
N THR A 233 7.42 34.85 10.51
CA THR A 233 7.14 36.20 11.01
C THR A 233 7.59 36.38 12.47
N HIS A 234 7.64 35.28 13.24
CA HIS A 234 8.03 35.26 14.64
C HIS A 234 9.41 34.62 14.88
N THR A 235 10.14 34.29 13.82
CA THR A 235 11.52 33.79 13.91
C THR A 235 12.52 34.92 13.84
N GLY A 236 13.44 34.98 14.81
CA GLY A 236 14.52 35.95 14.86
C GLY A 236 14.24 37.13 15.79
N LEU A 237 15.27 37.95 16.00
CA LEU A 237 15.18 39.22 16.72
C LEU A 237 15.42 40.33 15.71
N ASP A 238 14.55 41.35 15.70
CA ASP A 238 14.84 42.56 14.93
C ASP A 238 16.02 43.34 15.55
N GLU A 239 16.55 44.35 14.84
CA GLU A 239 17.68 45.16 15.34
C GLU A 239 17.38 45.83 16.69
N LYS A 240 16.15 46.33 16.90
CA LYS A 240 15.74 46.98 18.16
C LYS A 240 15.67 45.97 19.31
N GLN A 241 15.15 44.78 19.06
CA GLN A 241 15.05 43.68 20.01
C GLN A 241 16.43 43.14 20.35
N THR A 242 17.32 43.07 19.36
CA THR A 242 18.72 42.67 19.56
C THR A 242 19.47 43.68 20.44
N GLN A 243 19.28 44.97 20.20
CA GLN A 243 19.89 46.03 20.99
C GLN A 243 19.32 46.06 22.41
N ARG A 244 18.00 45.94 22.57
CA ARG A 244 17.35 45.80 23.89
C ARG A 244 17.83 44.56 24.66
N LEU A 245 18.11 43.45 23.96
CA LEU A 245 18.66 42.24 24.57
C LEU A 245 20.09 42.46 25.07
N GLN A 246 20.91 43.23 24.35
CA GLN A 246 22.24 43.66 24.82
C GLN A 246 22.11 44.54 26.07
N ASP A 247 21.25 45.55 26.04
CA ASP A 247 21.01 46.45 27.18
C ASP A 247 20.54 45.68 28.43
N LEU A 248 19.63 44.71 28.25
CA LEU A 248 19.16 43.83 29.32
C LEU A 248 20.28 42.97 29.90
N ARG A 249 21.14 42.41 29.05
CA ARG A 249 22.30 41.61 29.50
C ARG A 249 23.29 42.46 30.30
N GLU A 250 23.56 43.69 29.88
CA GLU A 250 24.44 44.59 30.63
C GLU A 250 23.80 45.04 31.95
N THR A 251 22.51 45.35 31.93
CA THR A 251 21.78 45.78 33.13
C THR A 251 21.69 44.67 34.18
N LEU A 252 21.50 43.42 33.75
CA LEU A 252 21.41 42.25 34.63
C LEU A 252 22.77 41.77 35.16
N LYS A 253 23.90 42.23 34.60
CA LYS A 253 25.24 41.99 35.19
C LYS A 253 25.45 42.78 36.49
N ALA A 254 24.79 43.92 36.64
CA ALA A 254 24.79 44.68 37.89
C ALA A 254 23.68 44.12 38.81
N ASP A 255 23.95 43.96 40.12
CA ASP A 255 23.01 43.37 41.08
C ASP A 255 21.67 44.12 41.08
N PRO A 256 20.59 43.56 40.45
CA PRO A 256 19.36 44.30 40.21
C PRO A 256 18.65 44.82 41.48
N PRO A 257 18.60 44.07 42.60
CA PRO A 257 18.09 44.55 43.88
C PRO A 257 18.87 45.74 44.44
N GLN A 258 20.20 45.72 44.32
CA GLN A 258 21.06 46.80 44.80
C GLN A 258 20.87 48.06 43.96
N LYS A 259 20.88 47.93 42.63
CA LYS A 259 20.65 49.06 41.72
C LYS A 259 19.24 49.65 41.85
N ALA A 260 18.23 48.81 42.11
CA ALA A 260 16.87 49.25 42.42
C ALA A 260 16.76 49.99 43.76
N LYS A 261 17.48 49.55 44.81
CA LYS A 261 17.59 50.28 46.08
C LYS A 261 18.24 51.64 45.88
N GLU A 262 19.33 51.71 45.13
CA GLU A 262 20.07 52.95 44.85
C GLU A 262 19.22 53.96 44.07
N THR A 263 18.54 53.53 43.01
CA THR A 263 17.64 54.39 42.22
C THR A 263 16.42 54.85 43.02
N ARG A 264 15.78 53.98 43.83
CA ARG A 264 14.70 54.40 44.74
C ARG A 264 15.18 55.40 45.78
N ALA A 265 16.38 55.20 46.33
CA ALA A 265 16.98 56.13 47.28
C ALA A 265 17.32 57.49 46.63
N ALA A 266 17.77 57.50 45.38
CA ALA A 266 18.00 58.73 44.61
C ALA A 266 16.70 59.47 44.30
N ALA A 267 15.65 58.75 43.88
CA ALA A 267 14.32 59.33 43.65
C ALA A 267 13.73 59.94 44.91
N ALA A 268 13.83 59.25 46.07
CA ALA A 268 13.37 59.78 47.34
C ALA A 268 14.14 61.05 47.77
N ARG A 269 15.46 61.11 47.50
CA ARG A 269 16.26 62.33 47.72
C ARG A 269 15.76 63.49 46.87
N LEU A 270 15.55 63.28 45.56
CA LEU A 270 15.02 64.32 44.67
C LEU A 270 13.62 64.77 45.07
N ASP A 271 12.74 63.85 45.45
CA ASP A 271 11.38 64.17 45.88
C ASP A 271 11.38 64.96 47.21
N SER A 272 12.23 64.58 48.16
CA SER A 272 12.42 65.35 49.40
C SER A 272 13.02 66.74 49.15
N PHE A 273 13.90 66.87 48.17
CA PHE A 273 14.48 68.15 47.76
C PHE A 273 13.44 69.05 47.08
N ALA A 274 12.63 68.49 46.18
CA ALA A 274 11.53 69.20 45.53
C ALA A 274 10.50 69.70 46.56
N LYS A 275 10.14 68.87 47.54
CA LYS A 275 9.25 69.26 48.66
C LYS A 275 9.83 70.39 49.51
N LYS A 276 11.14 70.38 49.76
CA LYS A 276 11.83 71.47 50.47
C LYS A 276 11.84 72.77 49.65
N MET A 277 12.08 72.70 48.34
CA MET A 277 12.00 73.87 47.46
C MET A 277 10.59 74.46 47.41
N LEU A 278 9.55 73.62 47.35
CA LEU A 278 8.15 74.07 47.42
C LEU A 278 7.81 74.72 48.78
N ALA A 279 8.34 74.19 49.88
CA ALA A 279 8.18 74.79 51.20
C ALA A 279 8.91 76.14 51.35
N TRP A 280 9.99 76.37 50.60
CA TRP A 280 10.74 77.63 50.58
C TRP A 280 10.11 78.70 49.68
N GLN A 281 9.20 78.33 48.77
CA GLN A 281 8.42 79.28 47.95
C GLN A 281 7.15 79.80 48.65
N LEU A 282 6.77 79.22 49.80
CA LEU A 282 5.59 79.58 50.60
C LEU A 282 5.92 80.46 51.82
N ILE A 283 7.17 80.90 51.95
CA ILE A 283 7.66 81.88 52.92
C ILE A 283 8.07 83.14 52.14
#